data_AF-A0AAE6YRH6-F1
#
_entry.id   AF-A0AAE6YRH6-F1
#
_cell.length_a   1.000
_cell.length_b   1.000
_cell.length_c   1.000
_cell.angle_alpha   90.00
_cell.angle_beta   90.00
_cell.angle_gamma   90.00
#
_symmetry.space_group_name_H-M   'P 1'
#
loop_
_entity.id
_entity.type
_entity.pdbx_description
1 polymer ?
#
loop_
_entity_poly.entity_id
_entity_poly.type
_entity_poly.pdbx_seq_one_letter_code
_entity_poly.pdbx_strand_id
1 'polypeptide(L)'
;MINYGTKEQLKEQLLYKRIIKWAGDCLELEDGTIVTIEESEQDCCASAGGEFKDVKLDAVITDVEFGELEVVEGDEDFGEYSMRNTVTLYHNQNPIAIADCEADAGNGGYYYSVCSLVIKNVHYKVVEA
;
A
#
# COMPACT_ATOMS: atom_id res chain seq x y z
N MET A 1 3.57 19.31 3.85
CA MET A 1 4.01 18.76 2.55
C MET A 1 4.45 17.34 2.83
N ILE A 2 3.88 16.37 2.12
CA ILE A 2 4.20 14.95 2.33
C ILE A 2 5.54 14.63 1.70
N ASN A 3 6.33 13.82 2.41
CA ASN A 3 7.61 13.35 1.94
C ASN A 3 7.41 12.05 1.16
N TYR A 4 7.30 12.17 -0.16
CA TYR A 4 7.17 11.01 -1.04
C TYR A 4 8.53 10.41 -1.42
N GLY A 5 8.66 9.10 -1.22
CA GLY A 5 9.77 8.30 -1.72
C GLY A 5 9.44 7.59 -3.03
N THR A 6 10.45 7.03 -3.69
CA THR A 6 10.28 6.25 -4.92
C THR A 6 10.03 4.77 -4.64
N LYS A 7 9.55 4.03 -5.65
CA LYS A 7 9.36 2.58 -5.55
C LYS A 7 10.69 1.88 -5.23
N GLU A 8 11.79 2.30 -5.84
CA GLU A 8 13.12 1.75 -5.61
C GLU A 8 13.57 1.97 -4.16
N GLN A 9 13.34 3.16 -3.62
CA GLN A 9 13.64 3.45 -2.21
C GLN A 9 12.80 2.59 -1.26
N LEU A 10 11.52 2.34 -1.57
CA LEU A 10 10.71 1.39 -0.80
C LEU A 10 11.34 -0.01 -0.81
N LYS A 11 11.76 -0.50 -1.98
CA LYS A 11 12.43 -1.81 -2.09
C LYS A 11 13.68 -1.86 -1.22
N GLU A 12 14.53 -0.84 -1.29
CA GLU A 12 15.74 -0.73 -0.45
C GLU A 12 15.42 -0.74 1.05
N GLN A 13 14.31 -0.12 1.46
CA GLN A 13 13.88 -0.14 2.87
C GLN A 13 13.32 -1.50 3.33
N LEU A 14 12.87 -2.37 2.43
CA LEU A 14 12.21 -3.64 2.77
C LEU A 14 13.10 -4.87 2.57
N LEU A 15 13.97 -4.86 1.56
CA LEU A 15 14.76 -6.01 1.18
C LEU A 15 15.68 -6.49 2.31
N TYR A 16 15.79 -7.82 2.40
CA TYR A 16 16.61 -8.57 3.35
C TYR A 16 16.21 -8.40 4.82
N LYS A 17 15.00 -7.94 5.08
CA LYS A 17 14.44 -7.84 6.43
C LYS A 17 13.39 -8.93 6.66
N ARG A 18 13.38 -9.50 7.85
CA ARG A 18 12.37 -10.49 8.27
C ARG A 18 11.13 -9.83 8.84
N ILE A 19 9.95 -10.30 8.44
CA ILE A 19 8.67 -9.90 9.05
C ILE A 19 8.54 -10.64 10.39
N ILE A 20 8.37 -9.90 11.49
CA ILE A 20 8.28 -10.49 12.84
C ILE A 20 6.91 -10.29 13.50
N LYS A 21 6.16 -9.26 13.12
CA LYS A 21 4.76 -9.06 13.55
C LYS A 21 3.91 -8.50 12.44
N TRP A 22 2.62 -8.78 12.53
CA TRP A 22 1.58 -8.27 11.65
C TRP A 22 0.33 -7.97 12.45
N ALA A 23 -0.30 -6.82 12.16
CA ALA A 23 -1.61 -6.44 12.66
C ALA A 23 -2.32 -5.59 11.60
N GLY A 24 -3.23 -6.20 10.83
CA GLY A 24 -4.04 -5.49 9.83
C GLY A 24 -3.20 -4.74 8.78
N ASP A 25 -3.15 -3.42 8.91
CA ASP A 25 -2.44 -2.44 8.09
C ASP A 25 -0.97 -2.23 8.50
N CYS A 26 -0.45 -2.96 9.48
CA CYS A 26 0.89 -2.76 10.02
C CYS A 26 1.75 -4.04 10.00
N LEU A 27 2.99 -3.93 9.51
CA LEU A 27 4.06 -4.92 9.66
C LEU A 27 5.22 -4.36 10.50
N GLU A 28 5.75 -5.19 11.40
CA GLU A 28 7.01 -4.92 12.11
C GLU A 28 8.08 -5.88 11.57
N LEU A 29 9.23 -5.32 11.20
CA LEU A 29 10.39 -6.05 10.71
C LEU A 29 11.44 -6.24 11.82
N GLU A 30 12.32 -7.23 11.65
CA GLU A 30 13.29 -7.64 12.69
C GLU A 30 14.26 -6.52 13.13
N ASP A 31 14.50 -5.53 12.28
CA ASP A 31 15.36 -4.38 12.57
C ASP A 31 14.61 -3.22 13.27
N GLY A 32 13.34 -3.45 13.65
CA GLY A 32 12.46 -2.45 14.24
C GLY A 32 11.79 -1.52 13.22
N THR A 33 11.97 -1.75 11.92
CA THR A 33 11.24 -1.00 10.89
C THR A 33 9.74 -1.32 10.99
N ILE A 34 8.93 -0.28 11.05
CA ILE A 34 7.47 -0.36 10.96
C ILE A 34 7.04 0.05 9.56
N VAL A 35 6.20 -0.77 8.94
CA VAL A 35 5.60 -0.54 7.63
C VAL A 35 4.09 -0.47 7.81
N THR A 36 3.48 0.68 7.56
CA THR A 36 2.03 0.89 7.66
C THR A 36 1.43 1.13 6.28
N ILE A 37 0.16 0.77 6.09
CA ILE A 37 -0.65 1.24 4.97
C ILE A 37 -1.45 2.45 5.47
N GLU A 38 -1.34 3.60 4.81
CA GLU A 38 -1.96 4.84 5.26
C GLU A 38 -2.60 5.61 4.10
N GLU A 39 -3.66 6.36 4.42
CA GLU A 39 -4.16 7.48 3.62
C GLU A 39 -3.17 8.63 3.72
N SER A 40 -2.39 8.85 2.66
CA SER A 40 -1.43 9.95 2.62
C SER A 40 -2.14 11.28 2.41
N GLU A 41 -2.99 11.34 1.39
CA GLU A 41 -3.70 12.55 0.99
C GLU A 41 -5.14 12.17 0.67
N GLN A 42 -6.06 13.10 0.93
CA GLN A 42 -7.44 13.02 0.50
C GLN A 42 -8.06 14.41 0.36
N ASP A 43 -9.12 14.49 -0.44
CA ASP A 43 -10.02 15.63 -0.51
C ASP A 43 -11.47 15.23 -0.16
N CYS A 44 -12.06 15.94 0.79
CA CYS A 44 -13.50 15.94 1.09
C CYS A 44 -14.12 14.55 1.38
N CYS A 45 -14.70 13.91 0.36
CA CYS A 45 -15.40 12.64 0.47
C CYS A 45 -14.59 11.46 -0.09
N ALA A 46 -13.41 11.72 -0.65
CA ALA A 46 -12.50 10.69 -1.09
C ALA A 46 -11.87 10.00 0.12
N SER A 47 -11.53 8.72 -0.01
CA SER A 47 -10.81 8.01 1.04
C SER A 47 -9.90 6.94 0.48
N ALA A 48 -8.80 6.67 1.15
CA ALA A 48 -7.83 5.66 0.77
C ALA A 48 -7.43 4.79 1.96
N GLY A 49 -6.99 3.57 1.68
CA GLY A 49 -6.54 2.65 2.72
C GLY A 49 -6.25 1.26 2.20
N GLY A 50 -6.06 0.33 3.12
CA GLY A 50 -5.76 -1.04 2.78
C GLY A 50 -5.32 -1.86 3.98
N GLU A 51 -5.08 -3.15 3.74
CA GLU A 51 -4.60 -4.08 4.75
C GLU A 51 -3.56 -5.03 4.15
N PHE A 52 -2.69 -5.57 5.00
CA PHE A 52 -1.83 -6.67 4.59
C PHE A 52 -2.60 -8.00 4.64
N LYS A 53 -2.44 -8.81 3.58
CA LYS A 53 -3.04 -10.14 3.41
C LYS A 53 -1.94 -11.20 3.27
N ASP A 54 -2.32 -12.45 3.54
CA ASP A 54 -1.49 -13.65 3.37
C ASP A 54 -0.12 -13.61 4.06
N VAL A 55 -0.02 -12.88 5.19
CA VAL A 55 1.26 -12.62 5.86
C VAL A 55 1.86 -13.88 6.47
N LYS A 56 3.12 -14.14 6.14
CA LYS A 56 3.97 -15.18 6.72
C LYS A 56 5.02 -14.52 7.61
N LEU A 57 4.87 -14.74 8.92
CA LEU A 57 5.88 -14.33 9.90
C LEU A 57 7.15 -15.19 9.75
N ASP A 58 8.25 -14.66 10.27
CA ASP A 58 9.59 -15.25 10.24
C ASP A 58 10.18 -15.47 8.82
N ALA A 59 9.55 -14.89 7.79
CA ALA A 59 10.04 -14.91 6.42
C ALA A 59 10.83 -13.63 6.09
N VAL A 60 11.94 -13.79 5.37
CA VAL A 60 12.79 -12.68 4.90
C VAL A 60 12.26 -12.16 3.56
N ILE A 61 12.07 -10.86 3.43
CA ILE A 61 11.68 -10.23 2.17
C ILE A 61 12.89 -10.25 1.23
N THR A 62 12.81 -10.99 0.14
CA THR A 62 13.85 -11.10 -0.89
C THR A 62 13.49 -10.39 -2.18
N ASP A 63 12.21 -10.08 -2.39
CA ASP A 63 11.74 -9.28 -3.52
C ASP A 63 10.46 -8.53 -3.17
N VAL A 64 10.19 -7.46 -3.92
CA VAL A 64 9.02 -6.59 -3.77
C VAL A 64 8.51 -6.22 -5.17
N GLU A 65 7.24 -6.50 -5.42
CA GLU A 65 6.60 -6.28 -6.72
C GLU A 65 5.34 -5.45 -6.55
N PHE A 66 5.11 -4.51 -7.47
CA PHE A 66 3.85 -3.77 -7.56
C PHE A 66 2.95 -4.48 -8.57
N GLY A 67 1.69 -4.65 -8.21
CA GLY A 67 0.68 -5.25 -9.09
C GLY A 67 0.31 -4.36 -10.27
N GLU A 68 -0.67 -4.86 -11.02
CA GLU A 68 -1.34 -4.09 -12.06
C GLU A 68 -2.42 -3.20 -11.44
N LEU A 69 -2.57 -2.00 -12.00
CA LEU A 69 -3.56 -1.04 -11.57
C LEU A 69 -4.94 -1.49 -12.07
N GLU A 70 -5.89 -1.61 -11.15
CA GLU A 70 -7.28 -1.98 -11.43
C GLU A 70 -8.18 -0.77 -11.21
N VAL A 71 -9.12 -0.54 -12.13
CA VAL A 71 -10.21 0.42 -11.97
C VAL A 71 -11.46 -0.35 -11.55
N VAL A 72 -12.06 0.07 -10.46
CA VAL A 72 -13.33 -0.46 -9.95
C VAL A 72 -14.37 0.63 -10.15
N GLU A 73 -15.23 0.43 -11.14
CA GLU A 73 -16.35 1.33 -11.40
C GLU A 73 -17.36 1.22 -10.25
N GLY A 74 -17.77 2.38 -9.73
CA GLY A 74 -18.78 2.53 -8.69
C GLY A 74 -20.18 2.74 -9.28
N ASP A 75 -20.98 3.58 -8.62
CA ASP A 75 -22.33 3.92 -9.11
C ASP A 75 -22.23 4.80 -10.36
N GLU A 76 -22.65 4.26 -11.52
CA GLU A 76 -22.63 4.95 -12.81
C GLU A 76 -23.42 6.28 -12.81
N ASP A 77 -24.46 6.40 -11.98
CA ASP A 77 -25.27 7.62 -11.90
C ASP A 77 -24.52 8.77 -11.21
N PHE A 78 -23.54 8.46 -10.37
CA PHE A 78 -22.70 9.43 -9.65
C PHE A 78 -21.27 9.53 -10.20
N GLY A 79 -20.88 8.63 -11.10
CA GLY A 79 -19.54 8.58 -11.70
C GLY A 79 -18.44 8.22 -10.68
N GLU A 80 -18.81 7.54 -9.60
CA GLU A 80 -17.88 7.10 -8.56
C GLU A 80 -16.97 6.01 -9.13
N TYR A 81 -15.69 6.04 -8.79
CA TYR A 81 -14.76 4.96 -9.07
C TYR A 81 -13.72 4.88 -7.96
N SER A 82 -13.21 3.67 -7.76
CA SER A 82 -12.01 3.45 -6.96
C SER A 82 -10.91 2.83 -7.82
N MET A 83 -9.67 3.03 -7.40
CA MET A 83 -8.50 2.42 -8.00
C MET A 83 -7.86 1.50 -6.98
N ARG A 84 -7.47 0.30 -7.43
CA ARG A 84 -6.81 -0.71 -6.60
C ARG A 84 -5.44 -1.06 -7.15
N ASN A 85 -4.51 -1.31 -6.25
CA ASN A 85 -3.22 -1.87 -6.59
C ASN A 85 -2.65 -2.65 -5.41
N THR A 86 -1.71 -3.54 -5.68
CA THR A 86 -1.08 -4.37 -4.66
C THR A 86 0.43 -4.16 -4.61
N VAL A 87 1.02 -4.40 -3.44
CA VAL A 87 2.47 -4.62 -3.29
C VAL A 87 2.70 -6.00 -2.69
N THR A 88 3.28 -6.91 -3.46
CA THR A 88 3.58 -8.27 -3.03
C THR A 88 5.01 -8.37 -2.54
N LEU A 89 5.18 -8.85 -1.32
CA LEU A 89 6.47 -9.17 -0.72
C LEU A 89 6.75 -10.66 -0.90
N TYR A 90 7.95 -11.01 -1.36
CA TYR A 90 8.32 -12.41 -1.63
C TYR A 90 9.48 -12.88 -0.75
N HIS A 91 9.48 -14.17 -0.45
CA HIS A 91 10.64 -14.92 0.05
C HIS A 91 10.99 -16.03 -0.94
N ASN A 92 12.14 -15.92 -1.60
CA ASN A 92 12.60 -16.88 -2.61
C ASN A 92 11.50 -17.22 -3.64
N GLN A 93 10.90 -16.19 -4.27
CA GLN A 93 9.79 -16.29 -5.24
C GLN A 93 8.44 -16.76 -4.68
N ASN A 94 8.32 -17.03 -3.38
CA ASN A 94 7.04 -17.35 -2.75
C ASN A 94 6.43 -16.07 -2.15
N PRO A 95 5.18 -15.70 -2.46
CA PRO A 95 4.55 -14.54 -1.83
C PRO A 95 4.38 -14.79 -0.33
N ILE A 96 4.77 -13.82 0.47
CA ILE A 96 4.75 -13.89 1.95
C ILE A 96 3.95 -12.77 2.60
N ALA A 97 3.56 -11.73 1.86
CA ALA A 97 2.60 -10.72 2.28
C ALA A 97 2.13 -9.95 1.03
N ILE A 98 0.89 -9.50 1.03
CA ILE A 98 0.32 -8.64 -0.01
C ILE A 98 -0.24 -7.41 0.68
N ALA A 99 0.30 -6.22 0.40
CA ALA A 99 -0.38 -4.97 0.74
C ALA A 99 -1.47 -4.73 -0.30
N ASP A 100 -2.73 -4.81 0.09
CA ASP A 100 -3.87 -4.59 -0.80
C ASP A 100 -4.42 -3.19 -0.55
N CYS A 101 -4.23 -2.29 -1.51
CA CYS A 101 -4.47 -0.86 -1.38
C CYS A 101 -5.58 -0.41 -2.32
N GLU A 102 -6.46 0.44 -1.81
CA GLU A 102 -7.58 1.06 -2.53
C GLU A 102 -7.57 2.58 -2.29
N ALA A 103 -7.90 3.34 -3.34
CA ALA A 103 -8.17 4.76 -3.29
C ALA A 103 -9.52 5.01 -3.96
N ASP A 104 -10.41 5.73 -3.30
CA ASP A 104 -11.73 6.12 -3.79
C ASP A 104 -11.71 7.61 -4.19
N ALA A 105 -12.20 7.93 -5.38
CA ALA A 105 -12.20 9.31 -5.91
C ALA A 105 -13.38 10.16 -5.38
N GLY A 106 -14.18 9.61 -4.47
CA GLY A 106 -15.41 10.20 -3.97
C GLY A 106 -16.42 10.45 -5.08
N ASN A 107 -17.17 11.55 -4.93
CA ASN A 107 -18.24 11.94 -5.84
C ASN A 107 -17.72 12.28 -7.26
N GLY A 108 -17.80 11.34 -8.19
CA GLY A 108 -17.66 11.60 -9.63
C GLY A 108 -16.24 11.90 -10.14
N GLY A 109 -15.18 11.54 -9.39
CA GLY A 109 -13.80 11.85 -9.76
C GLY A 109 -13.38 13.31 -9.54
N TYR A 110 -14.17 14.10 -8.79
CA TYR A 110 -13.85 15.49 -8.48
C TYR A 110 -12.92 15.64 -7.26
N TYR A 111 -12.75 14.58 -6.48
CA TYR A 111 -11.84 14.52 -5.36
C TYR A 111 -10.74 13.51 -5.66
N TYR A 112 -9.68 13.55 -4.85
CA TYR A 112 -8.60 12.58 -4.95
C TYR A 112 -8.30 11.97 -3.59
N SER A 113 -7.80 10.74 -3.60
CA SER A 113 -7.18 10.12 -2.43
C SER A 113 -5.96 9.30 -2.81
N VAL A 114 -5.04 9.10 -1.86
CA VAL A 114 -3.78 8.40 -2.10
C VAL A 114 -3.51 7.37 -1.02
N CYS A 115 -3.45 6.09 -1.39
CA CYS A 115 -3.01 5.02 -0.52
C CYS A 115 -1.51 4.79 -0.66
N SER A 116 -0.79 4.72 0.46
CA SER A 116 0.67 4.55 0.48
C SER A 116 1.12 3.54 1.51
N LEU A 117 2.25 2.88 1.23
CA LEU A 117 3.05 2.29 2.29
C LEU A 117 3.89 3.38 2.94
N VAL A 118 3.97 3.38 4.28
CA VAL A 118 4.68 4.40 5.05
C VAL A 118 5.76 3.75 5.91
N ILE A 119 6.99 4.28 5.78
CA ILE A 119 8.13 3.85 6.58
C ILE A 119 8.84 5.12 7.08
N LYS A 120 8.95 5.30 8.40
CA LYS A 120 9.63 6.45 9.02
C LYS A 120 9.12 7.80 8.47
N ASN A 121 7.81 7.96 8.31
CA ASN A 121 7.14 9.13 7.74
C ASN A 121 7.53 9.45 6.28
N VAL A 122 8.09 8.48 5.55
CA VAL A 122 8.25 8.54 4.09
C VAL A 122 7.10 7.76 3.48
N HIS A 123 6.33 8.41 2.60
CA HIS A 123 5.16 7.83 1.96
C HIS A 123 5.56 7.29 0.59
N TYR A 124 5.17 6.06 0.29
CA TYR A 124 5.44 5.39 -0.97
C TYR A 124 4.10 5.07 -1.63
N LYS A 125 3.72 5.91 -2.60
CA LYS A 125 2.44 5.81 -3.30
C LYS A 125 2.25 4.42 -3.93
N VAL A 126 1.16 3.76 -3.58
CA VAL A 126 0.76 2.46 -4.15
C VAL A 126 -0.32 2.67 -5.21
N VAL A 127 -1.35 3.44 -4.85
CA VAL A 127 -2.47 3.80 -5.72
C VAL A 127 -3.03 5.17 -5.36
N GLU A 128 -3.61 5.85 -6.34
CA GLU A 128 -4.37 7.08 -6.19
C GLU A 128 -5.61 6.98 -7.07
N ALA A 129 -6.67 7.69 -6.69
CA ALA A 129 -7.90 7.82 -7.45
C ALA A 129 -8.31 9.29 -7.52
#